data_AF-A0A971IXM1-F1
#
_entry.id   AF-A0A971IXM1-F1
#
_cell.length_a   1.000
_cell.length_b   1.000
_cell.length_c   1.000
_cell.angle_alpha   90.00
_cell.angle_beta   90.00
_cell.angle_gamma   90.00
#
_symmetry.space_group_name_H-M   'P 1'
#
loop_
_entity.id
_entity.type
_entity.pdbx_description
1 polymer ?
#
loop_
_entity_poly.entity_id
_entity_poly.type
_entity_poly.pdbx_seq_one_letter_code
_entity_poly.pdbx_strand_id
1 'polypeptide(L)' 'MTTYQQLISFIRSTFHEPSEFIPLHDPRFIGNERNYLLDAMDTNFVSSVGEYVGRFERMCAKYTGAV' A
#
# COMPACT_ATOMS: atom_id res chain seq x y z
N MET A 1 32.03 -3.83 -20.46
CA MET A 1 30.92 -2.85 -20.37
C MET A 1 29.65 -3.63 -20.13
N THR A 2 28.86 -3.26 -19.13
CA THR A 2 27.76 -4.08 -18.63
C THR A 2 26.61 -4.09 -19.65
N THR A 3 26.18 -5.29 -20.03
CA THR A 3 25.18 -5.61 -21.08
C THR A 3 23.85 -4.86 -20.96
N TYR A 4 23.60 -4.14 -19.86
CA TYR A 4 22.31 -3.54 -19.52
C TYR A 4 22.36 -2.02 -19.26
N GLN A 5 23.44 -1.30 -19.60
CA GLN A 5 23.53 0.14 -19.29
C GLN A 5 22.36 0.96 -19.86
N GLN A 6 21.95 0.70 -21.11
CA GLN A 6 20.82 1.41 -21.74
C GLN A 6 19.50 1.18 -20.98
N LEU A 7 19.24 -0.05 -20.55
CA LEU A 7 18.06 -0.40 -19.75
C LEU A 7 18.11 0.26 -18.38
N ILE A 8 19.25 0.22 -17.70
CA ILE A 8 19.44 0.85 -16.39
C ILE A 8 19.21 2.36 -16.49
N SER A 9 19.78 3.03 -17.51
CA SER A 9 19.57 4.46 -17.75
C SER A 9 18.11 4.79 -18.02
N PHE A 10 17.41 3.98 -18.82
CA PHE A 10 15.99 4.15 -19.09
C PHE A 10 15.11 4.01 -17.84
N ILE A 11 15.36 2.99 -17.02
CA ILE A 11 14.63 2.79 -15.76
C ILE A 11 14.84 4.01 -14.85
N ARG A 12 16.10 4.43 -14.66
CA ARG A 12 16.44 5.56 -13.79
C ARG A 12 15.84 6.88 -14.26
N SER A 13 15.80 7.14 -15.57
CA SER A 13 15.15 8.34 -16.10
C SER A 13 13.63 8.30 -15.92
N THR A 14 13.00 7.13 -16.10
CA THR A 14 11.55 6.94 -15.93
C THR A 14 11.09 7.24 -14.51
N PHE A 15 11.86 6.82 -13.50
CA PHE A 15 11.56 7.07 -12.10
C PHE A 15 12.15 8.39 -11.57
N HIS A 16 12.87 9.16 -12.41
CA HIS A 16 13.58 10.38 -12.03
C HIS A 16 14.60 10.19 -10.89
N GLU A 17 15.21 9.00 -10.79
CA GLU A 17 16.15 8.63 -9.73
C GLU A 17 17.53 8.21 -10.30
N PRO A 18 18.46 9.18 -10.45
CA PRO A 18 19.71 8.99 -11.19
C PRO A 18 20.74 8.11 -10.46
N SER A 19 20.75 8.12 -9.13
CA SER A 19 21.66 7.32 -8.30
C SER A 19 20.95 6.58 -7.16
N GLU A 20 19.80 7.10 -6.73
CA GLU A 20 19.14 6.63 -5.52
C GLU A 20 18.39 5.32 -5.72
N PHE A 21 17.92 4.80 -4.58
CA PHE A 21 17.08 3.60 -4.51
C PHE A 21 15.72 3.85 -5.16
N ILE A 22 15.34 2.98 -6.09
CA ILE A 22 14.01 2.98 -6.70
C ILE A 22 13.18 1.91 -5.99
N PRO A 23 12.18 2.28 -5.17
CA PRO A 23 11.32 1.30 -4.52
C PRO A 23 10.44 0.59 -5.55
N LEU A 24 10.34 -0.73 -5.46
CA LEU A 24 9.43 -1.53 -6.29
C LEU A 24 7.99 -1.47 -5.78
N HIS A 25 7.81 -1.34 -4.46
CA HIS A 25 6.53 -1.24 -3.80
C HIS A 25 6.64 -0.23 -2.66
N ASP A 26 5.78 0.78 -2.68
CA ASP A 26 5.71 1.83 -1.66
C ASP A 26 4.31 1.86 -1.04
N PRO A 27 4.16 1.65 0.29
CA PRO A 27 2.88 1.80 0.96
C PRO A 27 2.33 3.22 0.78
N ARG A 28 1.12 3.34 0.24
CA ARG A 28 0.45 4.63 0.08
C ARG A 28 -0.66 4.76 1.12
N PHE A 29 -0.56 5.80 1.95
CA PHE A 29 -1.61 6.20 2.90
C PHE A 29 -2.26 7.50 2.41
N ILE A 30 -3.05 7.39 1.36
CA ILE A 30 -3.61 8.55 0.62
C ILE A 30 -5.13 8.68 0.75
N GLY A 31 -5.76 7.78 1.49
CA GLY A 31 -7.19 7.74 1.72
C GLY A 31 -7.56 8.00 3.17
N ASN A 32 -8.49 7.19 3.70
CA ASN A 32 -9.04 7.36 5.04
C ASN A 32 -8.31 6.54 6.12
N GLU A 33 -7.13 6.00 5.82
CA GLU A 33 -6.41 5.04 6.67
C GLU A 33 -6.12 5.66 8.06
N ARG A 34 -5.69 6.92 8.09
CA ARG A 34 -5.40 7.63 9.35
C ARG A 34 -6.65 7.80 10.21
N ASN A 35 -7.79 8.13 9.62
CA ASN A 35 -9.03 8.35 10.37
C ASN A 35 -9.58 7.05 10.93
N TYR A 36 -9.56 5.96 10.16
CA TYR A 36 -9.95 4.65 10.66
C TYR A 36 -9.04 4.15 11.78
N LEU A 37 -7.73 4.43 11.69
CA LEU A 37 -6.77 4.06 12.74
C LEU A 37 -7.05 4.83 14.04
N LEU A 38 -7.27 6.14 13.95
CA LEU A 38 -7.58 6.97 15.12
C LEU A 38 -8.91 6.58 15.75
N ASP A 39 -9.94 6.34 14.94
CA ASP A 39 -11.24 5.90 15.44
C ASP A 39 -11.17 4.53 16.15
N ALA A 40 -10.39 3.58 15.65
CA ALA A 40 -10.15 2.31 16.35
C ALA A 40 -9.47 2.50 17.71
N MET A 41 -8.56 3.48 17.82
CA MET A 41 -7.93 3.84 19.09
C MET A 41 -8.91 4.52 20.04
N ASP A 42 -9.68 5.49 19.55
CA ASP A 42 -10.65 6.27 20.34
C ASP A 42 -11.78 5.39 20.90
N THR A 43 -12.22 4.41 20.11
CA THR A 43 -13.24 3.43 20.53
C THR A 43 -12.67 2.24 21.30
N ASN A 44 -11.34 2.17 21.47
CA ASN A 44 -10.61 1.09 22.13
C ASN A 44 -10.83 -0.30 21.50
N PHE A 45 -11.30 -0.38 20.24
CA PHE A 45 -11.41 -1.59 19.44
C PHE A 45 -10.12 -1.85 18.65
N VAL A 46 -9.02 -2.03 19.37
CA VAL A 46 -7.66 -2.26 18.81
C VAL A 46 -7.27 -3.74 18.76
N SER A 47 -8.22 -4.64 18.97
CA SER A 47 -8.02 -6.10 18.94
C SER A 47 -8.19 -6.68 17.52
N SER A 48 -7.93 -7.97 17.36
CA SER A 48 -8.23 -8.73 16.13
C SER A 48 -9.73 -8.96 15.90
N VAL A 49 -10.57 -8.45 16.80
CA VAL A 49 -12.02 -8.43 16.70
C VAL A 49 -12.47 -6.97 16.80
N GLY A 50 -13.20 -6.48 15.79
CA GLY A 50 -13.67 -5.09 15.74
C GLY A 50 -14.43 -4.76 14.45
N GLU A 51 -15.07 -3.59 14.43
CA GLU A 51 -15.90 -3.14 13.31
C GLU A 51 -15.13 -3.15 11.97
N TYR A 52 -13.90 -2.63 11.98
CA TYR A 52 -13.07 -2.51 10.79
C TYR A 52 -12.66 -3.85 10.20
N VAL A 53 -12.49 -4.90 11.02
CA VAL A 53 -12.17 -6.26 10.55
C VAL A 53 -13.34 -6.80 9.74
N GLY A 54 -14.54 -6.85 10.33
CA GLY A 54 -15.71 -7.36 9.62
C GLY A 54 -16.10 -6.51 8.42
N ARG A 55 -15.87 -5.19 8.49
CA ARG A 55 -16.07 -4.30 7.33
C ARG A 55 -15.10 -4.63 6.20
N PHE A 56 -13.82 -4.82 6.50
CA PHE A 56 -12.80 -5.19 5.52
C PHE A 56 -13.13 -6.54 4.86
N GLU A 57 -13.47 -7.57 5.64
CA GLU A 57 -13.85 -8.88 5.12
C GLU A 57 -15.03 -8.79 4.14
N ARG A 58 -16.10 -8.08 4.50
CA ARG A 58 -17.25 -7.85 3.60
C ARG A 58 -16.86 -7.10 2.33
N MET A 59 -15.99 -6.09 2.44
CA MET A 59 -15.49 -5.34 1.28
C MET A 59 -14.66 -6.23 0.36
N CYS A 60 -13.76 -7.05 0.91
CA CYS A 60 -12.96 -8.02 0.17
C CYS A 60 -13.85 -9.04 -0.54
N ALA A 61 -14.79 -9.67 0.17
CA ALA A 61 -15.74 -10.61 -0.41
C ALA A 61 -16.52 -10.00 -1.58
N LYS A 62 -17.04 -8.78 -1.39
CA LYS A 62 -17.74 -8.04 -2.45
C LYS A 62 -16.83 -7.73 -3.65
N TYR A 63 -15.56 -7.37 -3.40
CA TYR A 63 -14.61 -7.02 -4.45
C TYR A 63 -14.16 -8.24 -5.27
N THR A 64 -13.92 -9.36 -4.60
CA THR A 64 -13.43 -10.59 -5.25
C THR A 64 -14.56 -11.49 -5.77
N GLY A 65 -15.80 -11.28 -5.32
CA GLY A 65 -16.94 -12.16 -5.59
C GLY A 65 -16.95 -13.44 -4.75
N ALA A 66 -16.12 -13.51 -3.70
CA ALA A 66 -16.17 -14.60 -2.73
C ALA A 66 -17.46 -14.52 -1.89
N VAL A 67 -18.01 -15.69 -1.57
CA VAL A 67 -19.23 -15.87 -0.74
C VAL A 67 -18.89 -16.17 0.71
#